data_AF-A0AB35HXT8-F1
#
_entry.id   AF-A0AB35HXT8-F1
#
_cell.length_a   1.000
_cell.length_b   1.000
_cell.length_c   1.000
_cell.angle_alpha   90.00
_cell.angle_beta   90.00
_cell.angle_gamma   90.00
#
_symmetry.space_group_name_H-M   'P 1'
#
loop_
_entity.id
_entity.type
_entity.pdbx_description
1 polymer ?
#
loop_
_entity_poly.entity_id
_entity_poly.type
_entity_poly.pdbx_seq_one_letter_code
_entity_poly.pdbx_strand_id
1 'polypeptide(L)'
;MSGIDYSEIDYIEVDELDFRLGLTQLLIANNRLDYSTNRLIERVIQETRHRAITEALHTYIKEAQNMSTKDLLNEEHRSKRLSDFLTCQGYVRPDDNFEAHALVSGGHPRAAIAREIIAQFKIRIDEPANGLWLPNFKRNLYHNPTYKHAHRTIHRKIYYLNITSCLEQAMNPIHARAILRRIAQGLVTGEFPIDRRLRMKEVMIFAKGI
;
A
#
# COMPACT_ATOMS: atom_id res chain seq x y z
N MET A 1 41.32 -3.67 20.02
CA MET A 1 39.90 -3.32 19.82
C MET A 1 39.48 -3.96 18.51
N SER A 2 38.88 -5.14 18.56
CA SER A 2 38.37 -5.85 17.38
C SER A 2 37.01 -5.28 17.00
N GLY A 3 36.94 -4.63 15.83
CA GLY A 3 35.69 -4.18 15.25
C GLY A 3 34.84 -5.39 14.88
N ILE A 4 33.57 -5.37 15.28
CA ILE A 4 32.59 -6.36 14.85
C ILE A 4 32.32 -6.10 13.37
N ASP A 5 32.61 -7.10 12.54
CA ASP A 5 32.25 -7.13 11.13
C ASP A 5 30.75 -7.44 11.02
N TYR A 6 29.98 -6.47 10.53
CA TYR A 6 28.53 -6.58 10.38
C TYR A 6 28.12 -7.15 9.01
N SER A 7 29.07 -7.63 8.19
CA SER A 7 28.78 -8.13 6.84
C SER A 7 28.13 -9.53 6.78
N GLU A 8 28.00 -10.21 7.92
CA GLU A 8 27.33 -11.51 8.07
C GLU A 8 26.21 -11.47 9.13
N ILE A 9 25.33 -10.45 9.10
CA ILE A 9 24.06 -10.59 9.84
C ILE A 9 23.16 -11.53 9.03
N ASP A 10 23.15 -12.80 9.43
CA ASP A 10 22.21 -13.79 8.91
C ASP A 10 20.81 -13.44 9.46
N TYR A 11 19.94 -12.96 8.59
CA TYR A 11 18.56 -12.62 8.95
C TYR A 11 17.75 -13.92 9.00
N ILE A 12 17.54 -14.45 10.20
CA ILE A 12 16.64 -15.58 10.40
C ILE A 12 15.20 -15.07 10.31
N GLU A 13 14.41 -15.67 9.44
CA GLU A 13 12.97 -15.46 9.43
C GLU A 13 12.39 -16.15 10.68
N VAL A 14 12.04 -15.36 11.70
CA VAL A 14 11.47 -15.85 12.95
C VAL A 14 10.00 -15.49 13.00
N ASP A 15 9.14 -16.48 13.29
CA ASP A 15 7.73 -16.24 13.52
C ASP A 15 7.54 -15.26 14.70
N GLU A 16 6.68 -14.25 14.54
CA GLU A 16 6.46 -13.20 15.54
C GLU A 16 6.02 -13.80 16.89
N LEU A 17 5.22 -14.88 16.84
CA LEU A 17 4.79 -15.61 18.03
C LEU A 17 5.96 -16.33 18.68
N ASP A 18 6.81 -17.01 17.91
CA ASP A 18 7.98 -17.71 18.45
C ASP A 18 8.99 -16.74 19.08
N PHE A 19 9.24 -15.60 18.43
CA PHE A 19 10.08 -14.53 18.98
C PHE A 19 9.50 -13.99 20.29
N ARG A 20 8.20 -13.70 20.32
CA ARG A 20 7.51 -13.23 21.51
C ARG A 20 7.52 -14.26 22.62
N LEU A 21 7.27 -15.54 22.31
CA LEU A 21 7.28 -16.63 23.27
C LEU A 21 8.68 -16.83 23.86
N GLY A 22 9.72 -16.86 23.03
CA GLY A 22 11.11 -16.98 23.47
C GLY A 22 11.52 -15.83 24.39
N LEU A 23 11.20 -14.58 24.01
CA LEU A 23 11.51 -13.41 24.83
C LEU A 23 10.74 -13.41 26.15
N THR A 24 9.46 -13.80 26.12
CA THR A 24 8.62 -13.92 27.32
C THR A 24 9.15 -14.99 28.26
N GLN A 25 9.49 -16.18 27.74
CA GLN A 25 10.06 -17.28 28.51
C GLN A 25 11.39 -16.89 29.15
N LEU A 26 12.27 -16.22 28.41
CA LEU A 26 13.55 -15.72 28.93
C LEU A 26 13.33 -14.73 30.08
N LEU A 27 12.37 -13.82 29.97
CA LEU A 27 12.09 -12.83 31.01
C LEU A 27 11.41 -13.44 32.24
N ILE A 28 10.51 -14.40 32.07
CA ILE A 28 9.91 -15.18 33.16
C ILE A 28 11.01 -15.94 33.92
N ALA A 29 11.88 -16.67 33.20
CA ALA A 29 12.97 -17.45 33.79
C ALA A 29 13.94 -16.60 34.63
N ASN A 30 14.00 -15.29 34.36
CA ASN A 30 14.85 -14.35 35.09
C ASN A 30 14.09 -13.45 36.09
N ASN A 31 12.79 -13.69 36.36
CA ASN A 31 11.93 -12.83 37.20
C ASN A 31 11.90 -11.36 36.78
N ARG A 32 11.98 -11.07 35.46
CA ARG A 32 12.00 -9.71 34.90
C ARG A 32 10.74 -9.35 34.12
N LEU A 33 9.72 -10.22 34.10
CA LEU A 33 8.47 -9.92 33.42
C LEU A 33 7.57 -9.04 34.30
N ASP A 34 7.55 -7.75 33.99
CA ASP A 34 6.64 -6.77 34.58
C ASP A 34 5.90 -5.96 33.50
N TYR A 35 5.03 -5.04 33.91
CA TYR A 35 4.26 -4.20 32.98
C TYR A 35 5.16 -3.36 32.04
N SER A 36 6.24 -2.77 32.57
CA SER A 36 7.21 -2.01 31.78
C SER A 36 7.90 -2.88 30.74
N THR A 37 8.28 -4.10 31.11
CA THR A 37 8.99 -5.03 30.25
C THR A 37 8.06 -5.57 29.18
N ASN A 38 6.80 -5.89 29.51
CA ASN A 38 5.77 -6.24 28.52
C ASN A 38 5.56 -5.13 27.49
N ARG A 39 5.46 -3.86 27.93
CA ARG A 39 5.35 -2.72 27.01
C ARG A 39 6.59 -2.54 26.13
N LEU A 40 7.78 -2.82 26.66
CA LEU A 40 9.02 -2.76 25.90
C LEU A 40 9.06 -3.87 24.84
N ILE A 41 8.65 -5.10 25.19
CA ILE A 41 8.53 -6.23 24.26
C ILE A 41 7.60 -5.85 23.11
N GLU A 42 6.41 -5.33 23.42
CA GLU A 42 5.45 -4.89 22.39
C GLU A 42 6.05 -3.82 21.48
N ARG A 43 6.72 -2.81 22.06
CA ARG A 43 7.39 -1.77 21.26
C ARG A 43 8.46 -2.35 20.35
N VAL A 44 9.33 -3.22 20.86
CA VAL A 44 10.40 -3.86 20.09
C VAL A 44 9.82 -4.69 18.94
N ILE A 45 8.78 -5.49 19.20
CA ILE A 45 8.10 -6.27 18.17
C ILE A 45 7.54 -5.36 17.07
N GLN A 46 6.83 -4.28 17.45
CA GLN A 46 6.27 -3.33 16.50
C GLN A 46 7.34 -2.61 15.68
N GLU A 47 8.43 -2.17 16.31
CA GLU A 47 9.55 -1.52 15.63
C GLU A 47 10.27 -2.46 14.66
N THR A 48 10.57 -3.70 15.09
CA THR A 48 11.20 -4.71 14.25
C THR A 48 10.33 -5.06 13.05
N ARG A 49 9.02 -5.26 13.26
CA ARG A 49 8.07 -5.51 12.18
C ARG A 49 7.99 -4.33 11.21
N HIS A 50 7.94 -3.11 11.72
CA HIS A 50 7.93 -1.91 10.88
C HIS A 50 9.20 -1.80 10.02
N ARG A 51 10.38 -2.08 10.58
CA ARG A 51 11.65 -2.09 9.85
C ARG A 51 11.65 -3.18 8.76
N ALA A 52 11.28 -4.41 9.10
CA ALA A 52 11.23 -5.52 8.15
C ALA A 52 10.29 -5.21 6.96
N ILE A 53 9.09 -4.68 7.22
CA ILE A 53 8.16 -4.30 6.15
C ILE A 53 8.68 -3.10 5.33
N THR A 54 9.38 -2.15 5.97
CA THR A 54 10.00 -1.01 5.27
C THR A 54 11.12 -1.48 4.33
N GLU A 55 11.97 -2.41 4.78
CA GLU A 55 12.99 -3.04 3.95
C GLU A 55 12.36 -3.85 2.80
N ALA A 56 11.31 -4.62 3.08
CA ALA A 56 10.56 -5.35 2.06
C ALA A 56 9.95 -4.41 1.00
N LEU A 57 9.41 -3.25 1.42
CA LEU A 57 8.91 -2.22 0.49
C LEU A 57 10.03 -1.63 -0.37
N HIS A 58 11.17 -1.29 0.25
CA HIS A 58 12.32 -0.77 -0.49
C HIS A 58 12.85 -1.77 -1.51
N THR A 59 12.98 -3.05 -1.13
CA THR A 59 13.36 -4.13 -2.04
C THR A 59 12.35 -4.29 -3.17
N TYR A 60 11.05 -4.33 -2.85
CA TYR A 60 9.97 -4.43 -3.83
C TYR A 60 9.99 -3.30 -4.88
N ILE A 61 10.22 -2.06 -4.45
CA ILE A 61 10.36 -0.91 -5.35
C ILE A 61 11.66 -0.99 -6.16
N LYS A 62 12.77 -1.37 -5.53
CA LYS A 62 14.09 -1.48 -6.19
C LYS A 62 14.10 -2.55 -7.28
N GLU A 63 13.45 -3.68 -7.04
CA GLU A 63 13.32 -4.78 -8.01
C GLU A 63 12.63 -4.35 -9.31
N ALA A 64 11.79 -3.31 -9.27
CA ALA A 64 11.15 -2.76 -10.48
C ALA A 64 12.17 -2.35 -11.56
N GLN A 65 13.37 -1.94 -11.15
CA GLN A 65 14.46 -1.57 -12.07
C GLN A 65 14.96 -2.75 -12.90
N ASN A 66 14.89 -3.96 -12.35
CA ASN A 66 15.36 -5.19 -13.00
C ASN A 66 14.25 -5.94 -13.74
N MET A 67 12.98 -5.55 -13.54
CA MET A 67 11.83 -6.14 -14.22
C MET A 67 11.69 -5.63 -15.65
N SER A 68 11.35 -6.52 -16.57
CA SER A 68 10.93 -6.12 -17.91
C SER A 68 9.58 -5.41 -17.86
N THR A 69 9.25 -4.64 -18.91
CA THR A 69 7.93 -4.03 -19.05
C THR A 69 6.81 -5.08 -19.02
N LYS A 70 7.07 -6.26 -19.60
CA LYS A 70 6.13 -7.39 -19.59
C LYS A 70 5.87 -7.89 -18.17
N ASP A 71 6.90 -7.98 -17.34
CA ASP A 71 6.74 -8.44 -15.95
C ASP A 71 5.91 -7.45 -15.13
N LEU A 72 6.15 -6.14 -15.32
CA LEU A 72 5.38 -5.08 -14.65
C LEU A 72 3.92 -5.04 -15.10
N LEU A 73 3.66 -5.26 -16.39
CA LEU A 73 2.31 -5.29 -16.97
C LEU A 73 1.45 -6.45 -16.45
N ASN A 74 2.09 -7.58 -16.16
CA ASN A 74 1.46 -8.81 -15.70
C ASN A 74 1.57 -9.01 -14.18
N GLU A 75 2.11 -8.03 -13.46
CA GLU A 75 2.20 -8.12 -12.00
C GLU A 75 0.80 -8.20 -11.37
N GLU A 76 0.58 -9.21 -10.54
CA GLU A 76 -0.66 -9.39 -9.81
C GLU A 76 -0.70 -8.57 -8.51
N HIS A 77 -1.90 -8.13 -8.17
CA HIS A 77 -2.18 -7.46 -6.90
C HIS A 77 -2.28 -8.48 -5.75
N ARG A 78 -1.57 -8.23 -4.65
CA ARG A 78 -1.69 -9.03 -3.41
C ARG A 78 -2.15 -8.11 -2.27
N SER A 79 -3.41 -8.21 -1.90
CA SER A 79 -4.03 -7.32 -0.90
C SER A 79 -3.27 -7.28 0.43
N LYS A 80 -2.74 -8.41 0.92
CA LYS A 80 -1.91 -8.46 2.13
C LYS A 80 -0.61 -7.66 2.00
N ARG A 81 0.09 -7.77 0.86
CA ARG A 81 1.33 -7.04 0.59
C ARG A 81 1.06 -5.54 0.54
N LEU A 82 0.02 -5.11 -0.19
CA LEU A 82 -0.36 -3.70 -0.23
C LEU A 82 -0.78 -3.17 1.15
N SER A 83 -1.53 -3.96 1.92
CA SER A 83 -1.91 -3.65 3.31
C SER A 83 -0.67 -3.35 4.16
N ASP A 84 0.32 -4.25 4.15
CA ASP A 84 1.54 -4.08 4.94
C ASP A 84 2.31 -2.82 4.51
N PHE A 85 2.43 -2.59 3.21
CA PHE A 85 3.12 -1.41 2.68
C PHE A 85 2.37 -0.10 2.96
N LEU A 86 1.04 -0.09 2.93
CA LEU A 86 0.24 1.06 3.37
C LEU A 86 0.50 1.36 4.85
N THR A 87 0.45 0.34 5.71
CA THR A 87 0.67 0.51 7.14
C THR A 87 2.09 1.01 7.45
N CYS A 88 3.13 0.49 6.81
CA CYS A 88 4.50 0.98 7.07
C CYS A 88 4.73 2.42 6.58
N GLN A 89 3.97 2.88 5.57
CA GLN A 89 4.00 4.27 5.11
C GLN A 89 3.10 5.21 5.93
N GLY A 90 2.54 4.74 7.05
CA GLY A 90 1.73 5.56 7.96
C GLY A 90 0.26 5.69 7.58
N TYR A 91 -0.21 4.96 6.56
CA TYR A 91 -1.65 4.89 6.26
C TYR A 91 -2.34 3.96 7.25
N VAL A 92 -3.00 4.56 8.25
CA VAL A 92 -3.74 3.84 9.28
C VAL A 92 -4.95 3.13 8.67
N ARG A 93 -5.06 1.81 8.88
CA ARG A 93 -6.27 1.05 8.57
C ARG A 93 -7.36 1.47 9.58
N PRO A 94 -8.51 2.00 9.15
CA PRO A 94 -9.51 2.50 10.09
C PRO A 94 -10.11 1.43 11.00
N ASP A 95 -10.52 0.29 10.43
CA ASP A 95 -11.03 -0.88 11.17
C ASP A 95 -10.96 -2.17 10.31
N ASP A 96 -11.40 -3.30 10.88
CA ASP A 96 -11.36 -4.62 10.23
C ASP A 96 -12.29 -4.77 9.01
N ASN A 97 -13.25 -3.87 8.83
CA ASN A 97 -14.09 -3.79 7.64
C ASN A 97 -13.43 -3.07 6.47
N PHE A 98 -12.16 -2.66 6.59
CA PHE A 98 -11.41 -2.08 5.49
C PHE A 98 -10.51 -3.11 4.81
N GLU A 99 -10.38 -2.99 3.50
CA GLU A 99 -9.49 -3.77 2.67
C GLU A 99 -8.56 -2.84 1.89
N ALA A 100 -7.33 -3.28 1.68
CA ALA A 100 -6.39 -2.57 0.81
C ALA A 100 -6.84 -2.72 -0.64
N HIS A 101 -6.97 -1.59 -1.32
CA HIS A 101 -7.41 -1.51 -2.71
C HIS A 101 -6.31 -0.89 -3.58
N ALA A 102 -5.96 -1.58 -4.67
CA ALA A 102 -5.09 -1.02 -5.71
C ALA A 102 -5.93 -0.26 -6.75
N LEU A 103 -5.65 1.05 -6.90
CA LEU A 103 -6.33 1.93 -7.85
C LEU A 103 -6.22 1.39 -9.28
N VAL A 104 -4.98 1.19 -9.72
CA VAL A 104 -4.67 0.43 -10.93
C VAL A 104 -4.58 -1.03 -10.53
N SER A 105 -5.56 -1.82 -10.96
CA SER A 105 -5.63 -3.25 -10.67
C SER A 105 -4.61 -4.04 -11.48
N GLY A 106 -3.91 -4.99 -10.83
CA GLY A 106 -2.98 -5.93 -11.48
C GLY A 106 -3.63 -6.87 -12.49
N GLY A 107 -4.82 -7.40 -12.20
CA GLY A 107 -5.46 -8.45 -13.02
C GLY A 107 -6.66 -8.00 -13.86
N HIS A 108 -7.22 -6.81 -13.60
CA HIS A 108 -8.47 -6.44 -14.28
C HIS A 108 -8.21 -6.00 -15.74
N PRO A 109 -8.91 -6.54 -16.76
CA PRO A 109 -8.63 -6.22 -18.17
C PRO A 109 -8.77 -4.74 -18.52
N ARG A 110 -9.74 -4.04 -17.91
CA ARG A 110 -9.96 -2.60 -18.15
C ARG A 110 -8.87 -1.70 -17.56
N ALA A 111 -7.99 -2.23 -16.71
CA ALA A 111 -6.87 -1.49 -16.14
C ALA A 111 -5.59 -1.59 -16.99
N ALA A 112 -5.61 -2.32 -18.12
CA ALA A 112 -4.41 -2.61 -18.91
C ALA A 112 -3.63 -1.34 -19.33
N ILE A 113 -4.32 -0.31 -19.84
CA ILE A 113 -3.67 0.94 -20.27
C ILE A 113 -3.08 1.68 -19.05
N ALA A 114 -3.83 1.75 -17.94
CA ALA A 114 -3.31 2.37 -16.72
C ALA A 114 -2.09 1.60 -16.16
N ARG A 115 -2.09 0.26 -16.23
CA ARG A 115 -0.94 -0.58 -15.88
C ARG A 115 0.27 -0.28 -16.76
N GLU A 116 0.05 -0.13 -18.07
CA GLU A 116 1.11 0.24 -19.01
C GLU A 116 1.76 1.56 -18.63
N ILE A 117 0.97 2.60 -18.33
CA ILE A 117 1.47 3.91 -17.94
C ILE A 117 2.31 3.82 -16.66
N ILE A 118 1.80 3.17 -15.60
CA ILE A 118 2.58 3.07 -14.34
C ILE A 118 3.81 2.17 -14.50
N ALA A 119 3.76 1.15 -15.37
CA ALA A 119 4.90 0.30 -15.69
C ALA A 119 6.02 1.06 -16.41
N GLN A 120 5.70 2.00 -17.32
CA GLN A 120 6.69 2.90 -17.95
C GLN A 120 7.47 3.70 -16.89
N PHE A 121 6.82 4.06 -15.78
CA PHE A 121 7.44 4.76 -14.66
C PHE A 121 8.02 3.85 -13.56
N LYS A 122 8.04 2.53 -13.79
CA LYS A 122 8.51 1.52 -12.82
C LYS A 122 7.77 1.61 -11.47
N ILE A 123 6.50 2.01 -11.50
CA ILE A 123 5.61 1.99 -10.33
C ILE A 123 4.95 0.61 -10.28
N ARG A 124 5.14 -0.09 -9.16
CA ARG A 124 4.68 -1.46 -8.94
C ARG A 124 3.20 -1.48 -8.51
N ILE A 125 2.51 -2.60 -8.74
CA ILE A 125 1.07 -2.71 -8.49
C ILE A 125 0.70 -2.52 -7.00
N ASP A 126 1.52 -3.06 -6.09
CA ASP A 126 1.27 -2.96 -4.65
C ASP A 126 2.06 -1.81 -4.01
N GLU A 127 2.60 -0.87 -4.79
CA GLU A 127 3.23 0.31 -4.22
C GLU A 127 2.17 1.17 -3.48
N PRO A 128 2.44 1.69 -2.27
CA PRO A 128 1.49 2.51 -1.51
C PRO A 128 0.91 3.69 -2.27
N ALA A 129 1.64 4.26 -3.22
CA ALA A 129 1.12 5.33 -4.08
C ALA A 129 -0.07 4.90 -4.95
N ASN A 130 -0.15 3.62 -5.33
CA ASN A 130 -1.27 3.01 -6.07
C ASN A 130 -2.35 2.45 -5.12
N GLY A 131 -2.22 2.62 -3.81
CA GLY A 131 -3.08 2.00 -2.81
C GLY A 131 -3.92 2.97 -2.00
N LEU A 132 -5.03 2.46 -1.46
CA LEU A 132 -5.77 3.09 -0.37
C LEU A 132 -6.56 2.05 0.43
N TRP A 133 -7.01 2.46 1.61
CA TRP A 133 -8.00 1.71 2.39
C TRP A 133 -9.41 2.07 1.93
N LEU A 134 -10.24 1.06 1.67
CA LEU A 134 -11.68 1.24 1.43
C LEU A 134 -12.51 0.29 2.28
N PRO A 135 -13.73 0.69 2.71
CA PRO A 135 -14.68 -0.24 3.30
C PRO A 135 -14.96 -1.38 2.31
N ASN A 136 -14.87 -2.62 2.77
CA ASN A 136 -15.07 -3.81 1.94
C ASN A 136 -16.47 -3.87 1.29
N PHE A 137 -17.51 -3.46 2.02
CA PHE A 137 -18.92 -3.53 1.60
C PHE A 137 -19.66 -2.19 1.75
N LYS A 138 -20.71 -1.98 0.93
CA LYS A 138 -21.59 -0.79 1.02
C LYS A 138 -22.19 -0.59 2.42
N ARG A 139 -22.60 -1.66 3.09
CA ARG A 139 -23.19 -1.59 4.44
C ARG A 139 -22.24 -0.95 5.46
N ASN A 140 -20.93 -1.03 5.22
CA ASN A 140 -19.91 -0.49 6.12
C ASN A 140 -19.62 1.00 5.86
N LEU A 141 -20.20 1.60 4.81
CA LEU A 141 -20.13 3.05 4.57
C LEU A 141 -20.92 3.86 5.60
N TYR A 142 -22.02 3.29 6.14
CA TYR A 142 -22.85 3.99 7.13
C TYR A 142 -22.06 4.38 8.39
N HIS A 143 -21.15 3.51 8.82
CA HIS A 143 -20.27 3.75 9.97
C HIS A 143 -19.04 4.62 9.62
N ASN A 144 -18.85 4.95 8.34
CA ASN A 144 -17.65 5.59 7.81
C ASN A 144 -18.03 6.74 6.84
N PRO A 145 -18.67 7.82 7.32
CA PRO A 145 -19.31 8.84 6.48
C PRO A 145 -18.34 9.62 5.56
N THR A 146 -17.06 9.64 5.93
CA THR A 146 -15.96 10.19 5.13
C THR A 146 -15.79 9.45 3.81
N TYR A 147 -16.10 8.15 3.76
CA TYR A 147 -15.93 7.30 2.58
C TYR A 147 -17.21 7.27 1.75
N LYS A 148 -17.11 7.65 0.47
CA LYS A 148 -18.25 7.59 -0.47
C LYS A 148 -18.35 6.28 -1.24
N HIS A 149 -17.29 5.50 -1.26
CA HIS A 149 -17.22 4.29 -2.06
C HIS A 149 -16.69 3.11 -1.26
N ALA A 150 -17.28 1.93 -1.51
CA ALA A 150 -16.81 0.66 -0.96
C ALA A 150 -16.03 -0.11 -2.01
N HIS A 151 -15.01 -0.87 -1.59
CA HIS A 151 -14.09 -1.63 -2.43
C HIS A 151 -14.82 -2.43 -3.53
N ARG A 152 -15.84 -3.20 -3.17
CA ARG A 152 -16.53 -4.09 -4.15
C ARG A 152 -17.33 -3.34 -5.21
N THR A 153 -17.52 -2.03 -5.07
CA THR A 153 -18.43 -1.24 -5.92
C THR A 153 -17.74 -0.42 -6.99
N ILE A 154 -16.42 -0.22 -6.86
CA ILE A 154 -15.68 0.75 -7.68
C ILE A 154 -15.11 0.19 -8.98
N HIS A 155 -15.05 -1.15 -9.13
CA HIS A 155 -14.53 -1.84 -10.32
C HIS A 155 -15.44 -1.69 -11.55
N ARG A 156 -15.70 -0.45 -11.97
CA ARG A 156 -16.56 -0.06 -13.08
C ARG A 156 -15.73 0.30 -14.29
N LYS A 157 -16.34 0.20 -15.47
CA LYS A 157 -15.71 0.64 -16.72
C LYS A 157 -15.26 2.10 -16.64
N ILE A 158 -16.15 2.98 -16.17
CA ILE A 158 -15.89 4.42 -16.09
C ILE A 158 -14.79 4.78 -15.10
N TYR A 159 -14.74 4.09 -13.96
CA TYR A 159 -13.65 4.23 -12.98
C TYR A 159 -12.27 4.05 -13.61
N TYR A 160 -12.02 2.91 -14.28
CA TYR A 160 -10.72 2.65 -14.92
C TYR A 160 -10.40 3.65 -16.02
N LEU A 161 -11.41 4.02 -16.79
CA LEU A 161 -11.26 5.00 -17.85
C LEU A 161 -10.86 6.39 -17.32
N ASN A 162 -11.43 6.82 -16.20
CA ASN A 162 -11.06 8.08 -15.55
C ASN A 162 -9.63 8.01 -14.99
N ILE A 163 -9.24 6.87 -14.39
CA ILE A 163 -7.86 6.67 -13.91
C ILE A 163 -6.87 6.80 -15.07
N THR A 164 -7.14 6.11 -16.18
CA THR A 164 -6.31 6.20 -17.39
C THR A 164 -6.18 7.64 -17.87
N SER A 165 -7.28 8.38 -18.02
CA SER A 165 -7.24 9.77 -18.48
C SER A 165 -6.39 10.69 -17.59
N CYS A 166 -6.39 10.47 -16.27
CA CYS A 166 -5.52 11.21 -15.37
C CYS A 166 -4.05 10.78 -15.51
N LEU A 167 -3.77 9.47 -15.56
CA LEU A 167 -2.41 8.95 -15.67
C LEU A 167 -1.73 9.26 -17.01
N GLU A 168 -2.49 9.40 -18.10
CA GLU A 168 -1.96 9.86 -19.39
C GLU A 168 -1.31 11.25 -19.31
N GLN A 169 -1.61 12.04 -18.28
CA GLN A 169 -0.98 13.34 -18.02
C GLN A 169 0.33 13.24 -17.23
N ALA A 170 0.71 12.04 -16.77
CA ALA A 170 1.93 11.85 -16.01
C ALA A 170 3.15 12.13 -16.87
N MET A 171 4.10 12.89 -16.31
CA MET A 171 5.31 13.34 -17.03
C MET A 171 6.56 12.61 -16.56
N ASN A 172 6.52 12.09 -15.33
CA ASN A 172 7.62 11.42 -14.67
C ASN A 172 7.06 10.58 -13.51
N PRO A 173 7.86 9.69 -12.90
CA PRO A 173 7.40 8.80 -11.83
C PRO A 173 6.90 9.52 -10.57
N ILE A 174 7.42 10.71 -10.27
CA ILE A 174 6.97 11.52 -9.11
C ILE A 174 5.57 12.06 -9.40
N HIS A 175 5.35 12.59 -10.61
CA HIS A 175 4.06 13.10 -11.06
C HIS A 175 2.99 11.99 -11.08
N ALA A 176 3.31 10.81 -11.62
CA ALA A 176 2.38 9.67 -11.63
C ALA A 176 1.92 9.28 -10.21
N ARG A 177 2.84 9.20 -9.24
CA ARG A 177 2.50 8.93 -7.83
C ARG A 177 1.63 10.02 -7.22
N ALA A 178 1.90 11.29 -7.53
CA ALA A 178 1.07 12.41 -7.06
C ALA A 178 -0.36 12.31 -7.62
N ILE A 179 -0.52 11.95 -8.90
CA ILE A 179 -1.82 11.72 -9.52
C ILE A 179 -2.57 10.59 -8.82
N LEU A 180 -1.94 9.44 -8.61
CA LEU A 180 -2.55 8.30 -7.91
C LEU A 180 -3.02 8.69 -6.49
N ARG A 181 -2.20 9.43 -5.73
CA ARG A 181 -2.58 9.91 -4.39
C ARG A 181 -3.80 10.83 -4.41
N ARG A 182 -3.89 11.75 -5.39
CA ARG A 182 -5.06 12.62 -5.54
C ARG A 182 -6.31 11.83 -5.94
N ILE A 183 -6.17 10.83 -6.81
CA ILE A 183 -7.27 9.92 -7.14
C ILE A 183 -7.74 9.16 -5.90
N ALA A 184 -6.80 8.62 -5.09
CA ALA A 184 -7.15 7.95 -3.84
C ALA A 184 -7.94 8.86 -2.90
N GLN A 185 -7.47 10.10 -2.69
CA GLN A 185 -8.19 11.09 -1.88
C GLN A 185 -9.58 11.39 -2.45
N GLY A 186 -9.67 11.60 -3.77
CA GLY A 186 -10.94 11.86 -4.45
C GLY A 186 -11.93 10.69 -4.38
N LEU A 187 -11.45 9.44 -4.31
CA LEU A 187 -12.33 8.28 -4.08
C LEU A 187 -12.87 8.22 -2.66
N VAL A 188 -12.07 8.60 -1.68
CA VAL A 188 -12.52 8.69 -0.28
C VAL A 188 -13.64 9.73 -0.20
N THR A 189 -13.39 10.96 -0.68
CA THR A 189 -14.34 12.08 -0.59
C THR A 189 -15.52 11.99 -1.57
N GLY A 190 -15.42 11.15 -2.60
CA GLY A 190 -16.40 11.03 -3.70
C GLY A 190 -16.26 12.09 -4.80
N GLU A 191 -15.22 12.91 -4.76
CA GLU A 191 -14.90 13.88 -5.81
C GLU A 191 -14.42 13.21 -7.10
N PHE A 192 -13.79 12.03 -7.00
CA PHE A 192 -13.40 11.23 -8.15
C PHE A 192 -14.57 10.34 -8.59
N PRO A 193 -15.20 10.61 -9.75
CA PRO A 193 -16.40 9.91 -10.17
C PRO A 193 -16.08 8.49 -10.66
N ILE A 194 -16.91 7.53 -10.24
CA ILE A 194 -16.79 6.12 -10.65
C ILE A 194 -17.85 5.68 -11.68
N ASP A 195 -18.85 6.53 -11.92
CA ASP A 195 -20.04 6.27 -12.75
C ASP A 195 -20.23 7.25 -13.90
N ARG A 196 -19.60 8.44 -13.85
CA ARG A 196 -19.53 9.39 -14.96
C ARG A 196 -18.10 9.68 -15.40
N ARG A 197 -17.93 10.06 -16.67
CA ARG A 197 -16.63 10.51 -17.19
C ARG A 197 -16.21 11.83 -16.56
N LEU A 198 -14.91 11.97 -16.33
CA LEU A 198 -14.29 13.26 -16.02
C LEU A 198 -14.31 14.15 -17.27
N ARG A 199 -14.59 15.44 -17.07
CA ARG A 199 -14.33 16.48 -18.07
C ARG A 199 -12.85 16.83 -18.08
N MET A 200 -12.36 17.43 -19.16
CA MET A 200 -10.95 17.81 -19.28
C MET A 200 -10.46 18.66 -18.10
N LYS A 201 -11.24 19.66 -17.67
CA LYS A 201 -10.95 20.44 -16.46
C LYS A 201 -10.72 19.56 -15.23
N GLU A 202 -11.58 18.56 -15.02
CA GLU A 202 -11.52 17.69 -13.85
C GLU A 202 -10.33 16.73 -13.94
N VAL A 203 -10.01 16.22 -15.14
CA VAL A 203 -8.77 15.48 -15.40
C VAL A 203 -7.56 16.32 -14.98
N MET A 204 -7.53 17.61 -15.34
CA MET A 204 -6.43 18.50 -15.00
C MET A 204 -6.32 18.79 -13.50
N ILE A 205 -7.43 18.83 -12.76
CA ILE A 205 -7.42 18.98 -11.29
C ILE A 205 -6.68 17.78 -10.66
N PHE A 206 -7.02 16.55 -11.04
CA PHE A 206 -6.34 15.36 -10.52
C PHE A 206 -4.89 15.23 -11.05
N ALA A 207 -4.64 15.64 -12.29
CA ALA A 207 -3.31 15.62 -12.88
C ALA A 207 -2.37 16.62 -12.18
N LYS A 208 -2.74 17.90 -12.14
CA LYS A 208 -1.86 18.98 -11.71
C LYS A 208 -2.01 19.39 -10.25
N GLY A 209 -3.15 19.10 -9.62
CA GLY A 209 -3.45 19.52 -8.24
C GLY A 209 -3.76 21.02 -8.11
N ILE A 210 -4.40 21.59 -9.13
CA ILE A 210 -4.80 23.01 -9.23
C ILE A 210 -6.32 23.09 -9.33
#